data_AF-A0A447TC70-F1
#
_entry.id   AF-A0A447TC70-F1
#
_cell.length_a   1.000
_cell.length_b   1.000
_cell.length_c   1.000
_cell.angle_alpha   90.00
_cell.angle_beta   90.00
_cell.angle_gamma   90.00
#
_symmetry.space_group_name_H-M   'P 1'
#
loop_
_entity.id
_entity.type
_entity.pdbx_description
1 polymer ?
#
loop_
_entity_poly.entity_id
_entity_poly.type
_entity_poly.pdbx_seq_one_letter_code
_entity_poly.pdbx_strand_id
1 'polypeptide(L)'
;MQARFAIGDACRDDAAALMAELTRRGLAVHLLSGDGEGPVAGLAARLGITRWRSRATPEDKLAYVAALQAKGRRVLMVGDGVNDAPVLARADVSIAMGGGTDVARASGDMVLMGDRLA
;
A
#
# COMPACT_ATOMS: atom_id res chain seq x y z
N MET A 1 3.84 8.28 39.36
CA MET A 1 4.60 7.53 38.36
C MET A 1 3.72 7.37 37.14
N GLN A 2 4.08 7.94 35.98
CA GLN A 2 3.28 7.82 34.76
C GLN A 2 3.97 6.82 33.81
N ALA A 3 3.22 5.84 33.33
CA ALA A 3 3.64 4.94 32.26
C ALA A 3 3.14 5.48 30.92
N ARG A 4 3.95 5.38 29.87
CA ARG A 4 3.56 5.68 28.48
C ARG A 4 3.61 4.37 27.69
N PHE A 5 2.52 4.07 26.99
CA PHE A 5 2.44 2.96 26.05
C PHE A 5 2.46 3.55 24.64
N ALA A 6 3.42 3.13 23.81
CA ALA A 6 3.48 3.47 22.40
C ALA A 6 3.06 2.23 21.60
N ILE A 7 1.94 2.34 20.91
CA ILE A 7 1.47 1.33 19.95
C ILE A 7 1.77 1.90 18.57
N GLY A 8 2.58 1.19 17.80
CA GLY A 8 2.95 1.57 16.44
C GLY A 8 3.06 0.31 15.60
N ASP A 9 2.65 0.41 14.34
CA ASP A 9 2.73 -0.70 13.42
C ASP A 9 4.17 -0.92 12.95
N ALA A 10 4.60 -2.18 12.90
CA ALA A 10 5.95 -2.54 12.49
C ALA A 10 5.99 -2.76 10.98
N CYS A 11 6.89 -2.06 10.30
CA CYS A 11 7.16 -2.33 8.89
C CYS A 11 7.82 -3.72 8.78
N ARG A 12 7.45 -4.50 7.76
CA ARG A 12 8.10 -5.78 7.45
C ARG A 12 9.58 -5.55 7.16
N ASP A 13 10.44 -6.44 7.65
CA ASP A 13 11.90 -6.28 7.60
C ASP A 13 12.44 -6.16 6.16
N ASP A 14 11.76 -6.75 5.20
CA ASP A 14 12.12 -6.77 3.79
C ASP A 14 11.50 -5.62 2.97
N ALA A 15 10.65 -4.79 3.56
CA ALA A 15 10.00 -3.68 2.86
C ALA A 15 11.02 -2.69 2.28
N ALA A 16 12.09 -2.39 3.02
CA ALA A 16 13.14 -1.49 2.54
C ALA A 16 13.88 -2.06 1.32
N ALA A 17 14.15 -3.37 1.32
CA ALA A 17 14.79 -4.05 0.19
C ALA A 17 13.87 -4.05 -1.04
N LEU A 18 12.58 -4.32 -0.87
CA LEU A 18 11.59 -4.21 -1.94
C LEU A 18 11.56 -2.78 -2.52
N MET A 19 11.48 -1.75 -1.66
CA MET A 19 11.43 -0.35 -2.13
C MET A 19 12.67 0.04 -2.94
N ALA A 20 13.85 -0.42 -2.51
CA ALA A 20 15.09 -0.19 -3.24
C ALA A 20 15.07 -0.86 -4.62
N GLU A 21 14.58 -2.10 -4.70
CA GLU A 21 14.48 -2.84 -5.96
C GLU A 21 13.47 -2.22 -6.93
N LEU A 22 12.29 -1.82 -6.43
CA LEU A 22 11.28 -1.11 -7.24
C LEU A 22 11.83 0.21 -7.78
N THR A 23 12.54 0.96 -6.94
CA THR A 23 13.21 2.21 -7.34
C THR A 23 14.27 1.96 -8.41
N ARG A 24 15.09 0.92 -8.25
CA ARG A 24 16.13 0.54 -9.23
C ARG A 24 15.54 0.14 -10.58
N ARG A 25 14.33 -0.42 -10.60
CA ARG A 25 13.55 -0.72 -11.82
C ARG A 25 12.88 0.52 -12.44
N GLY A 26 13.03 1.70 -11.84
CA GLY A 26 12.42 2.94 -12.30
C GLY A 26 10.92 3.03 -12.02
N LEU A 27 10.39 2.22 -11.09
CA LEU A 27 8.98 2.24 -10.71
C LEU A 27 8.73 3.36 -9.69
N ALA A 28 7.69 4.15 -9.92
CA ALA A 28 7.25 5.16 -8.97
C ALA A 28 6.38 4.50 -7.89
N VAL A 29 6.82 4.56 -6.64
CA VAL A 29 6.06 4.05 -5.49
C VAL A 29 5.22 5.18 -4.87
N HIS A 30 3.96 4.88 -4.59
CA HIS A 30 3.01 5.79 -3.96
C HIS A 30 2.39 5.10 -2.73
N LEU A 31 2.25 5.83 -1.62
CA LEU A 31 1.64 5.33 -0.38
C LEU A 31 0.29 6.01 -0.13
N LEU A 32 -0.79 5.24 -0.01
CA LEU A 32 -2.12 5.75 0.33
C LEU A 32 -2.62 5.05 1.60
N SER A 33 -2.85 5.79 2.67
CA SER A 33 -3.33 5.23 3.94
C SER A 33 -4.47 6.07 4.53
N GLY A 34 -5.38 5.38 5.24
CA GLY A 34 -6.42 6.00 6.05
C GLY A 34 -5.91 6.57 7.39
N ASP A 35 -4.68 6.24 7.77
CA ASP A 35 -4.08 6.67 9.03
C ASP A 35 -3.80 8.17 9.08
N GLY A 36 -3.52 8.66 10.29
CA GLY A 36 -3.07 10.03 10.51
C GLY A 36 -1.74 10.34 9.82
N GLU A 37 -1.49 11.63 9.58
CA GLU A 37 -0.31 12.11 8.86
C GLU A 37 1.02 11.69 9.50
N GLY A 38 1.13 11.73 10.83
CA GLY A 38 2.38 11.38 11.54
C GLY A 38 2.89 9.97 11.23
N PRO A 39 2.08 8.91 11.46
CA PRO A 39 2.45 7.54 11.08
C PRO A 39 2.79 7.37 9.60
N VAL A 40 1.98 7.95 8.70
CA VAL A 40 2.16 7.82 7.26
C VAL A 40 3.44 8.50 6.78
N ALA A 41 3.70 9.74 7.24
CA ALA A 41 4.93 10.47 6.93
C ALA A 41 6.17 9.76 7.49
N GLY A 42 6.07 9.21 8.70
CA GLY A 42 7.16 8.44 9.31
C GLY A 42 7.49 7.18 8.51
N LEU A 43 6.48 6.43 8.07
CA LEU A 43 6.68 5.25 7.22
C LEU A 43 7.25 5.63 5.85
N ALA A 44 6.69 6.67 5.22
CA ALA A 44 7.15 7.17 3.93
C ALA A 44 8.62 7.60 3.98
N ALA A 45 9.03 8.32 5.04
CA ALA A 45 10.42 8.72 5.24
C ALA A 45 11.36 7.52 5.42
N ARG A 46 10.96 6.53 6.24
CA ARG A 46 11.74 5.29 6.46
C ARG A 46 11.95 4.49 5.19
N LEU A 47 10.96 4.50 4.29
CA LEU A 47 10.96 3.72 3.05
C LEU A 47 11.39 4.53 1.81
N GLY A 48 11.71 5.82 1.96
CA GLY A 48 12.10 6.68 0.84
C GLY A 48 10.95 7.00 -0.13
N ILE A 49 9.70 6.88 0.30
CA ILE A 49 8.52 7.13 -0.53
C ILE A 49 8.21 8.63 -0.53
N THR A 50 8.43 9.31 -1.66
CA THR A 50 8.22 10.76 -1.77
C THR A 50 6.78 11.15 -2.09
N ARG A 51 5.93 10.19 -2.48
CA ARG A 51 4.54 10.42 -2.89
C ARG A 51 3.61 9.66 -1.97
N TRP A 52 2.96 10.36 -1.05
CA TRP A 52 2.07 9.73 -0.08
C TRP A 52 0.84 10.58 0.22
N ARG A 53 -0.22 9.93 0.69
CA ARG A 53 -1.46 10.56 1.18
C ARG A 53 -1.93 9.87 2.44
N SER A 54 -2.12 10.63 3.50
CA SER A 54 -2.74 10.20 4.77
C SER A 54 -4.23 10.53 4.79
N ARG A 55 -4.98 9.94 5.74
CA ARG A 55 -6.42 10.15 5.91
C ARG A 55 -7.23 9.93 4.63
N ALA A 56 -6.77 9.05 3.74
CA ALA A 56 -7.42 8.77 2.48
C ALA A 56 -8.60 7.81 2.69
N THR A 57 -9.81 8.25 2.31
CA THR A 57 -10.98 7.38 2.23
C THR A 57 -10.86 6.39 1.06
N PRO A 58 -11.71 5.35 0.98
CA PRO A 58 -11.77 4.48 -0.20
C PRO A 58 -12.00 5.25 -1.52
N GLU A 59 -12.87 6.26 -1.52
CA GLU A 59 -13.15 7.11 -2.68
C GLU A 59 -11.92 7.94 -3.08
N ASP A 60 -11.21 8.46 -2.07
CA ASP A 60 -9.97 9.20 -2.26
C ASP A 60 -8.88 8.35 -2.91
N LYS A 61 -8.74 7.09 -2.48
CA LYS A 61 -7.81 6.13 -3.07
C LYS A 61 -8.19 5.83 -4.52
N LEU A 62 -9.48 5.62 -4.80
CA LEU A 62 -10.00 5.35 -6.14
C LEU A 62 -9.74 6.53 -7.10
N ALA A 63 -10.05 7.75 -6.66
CA ALA A 63 -9.80 8.98 -7.42
C ALA A 63 -8.30 9.17 -7.71
N TYR A 64 -7.44 8.82 -6.75
CA TYR A 64 -6.00 8.90 -6.92
C TYR A 64 -5.50 7.94 -8.02
N VAL A 65 -5.96 6.68 -7.99
CA VAL A 65 -5.63 5.68 -9.02
C VAL A 65 -6.13 6.14 -10.39
N ALA A 66 -7.38 6.59 -10.48
CA ALA A 66 -7.96 7.11 -11.73
C ALA A 66 -7.17 8.30 -12.28
N ALA A 67 -6.69 9.20 -11.42
CA ALA A 67 -5.87 10.35 -11.83
C ALA A 67 -4.49 9.94 -12.35
N LEU A 68 -3.89 8.87 -11.84
CA LEU A 68 -2.65 8.31 -12.39
C LEU A 68 -2.89 7.66 -13.75
N GLN A 69 -3.96 6.88 -13.88
CA GLN A 69 -4.35 6.23 -15.14
C GLN A 69 -4.66 7.27 -16.24
N ALA A 70 -5.36 8.35 -15.89
CA ALA A 70 -5.63 9.47 -16.81
C ALA A 70 -4.35 10.16 -17.32
N LYS A 71 -3.22 10.04 -16.60
CA LYS A 71 -1.89 10.51 -17.03
C LYS A 71 -1.12 9.46 -17.84
N GLY A 72 -1.78 8.39 -18.29
CA GLY A 72 -1.18 7.30 -19.07
C GLY A 72 -0.31 6.36 -18.24
N ARG A 73 -0.42 6.35 -16.91
CA ARG A 73 0.31 5.41 -16.05
C ARG A 73 -0.48 4.12 -15.91
N ARG A 74 0.21 2.98 -15.98
CA ARG A 74 -0.34 1.70 -15.50
C ARG A 74 -0.09 1.59 -14.01
N VAL A 75 -1.13 1.24 -13.26
CA VAL A 75 -1.11 1.21 -11.79
C VAL A 75 -1.21 -0.23 -11.32
N LEU A 76 -0.20 -0.65 -10.57
CA LEU A 76 -0.25 -1.85 -9.75
C LEU A 76 -0.61 -1.44 -8.32
N MET A 77 -1.71 -1.97 -7.78
CA MET A 77 -2.16 -1.70 -6.41
C MET A 77 -1.84 -2.89 -5.51
N VAL A 78 -1.32 -2.62 -4.31
CA VAL A 78 -1.10 -3.62 -3.26
C VAL A 78 -1.93 -3.24 -2.04
N GLY A 79 -2.75 -4.14 -1.51
CA GLY A 79 -3.63 -3.87 -0.37
C GLY A 79 -4.11 -5.14 0.33
N ASP A 80 -4.89 -5.00 1.41
CA ASP A 80 -5.36 -6.12 2.24
C ASP A 80 -6.57 -6.89 1.66
N GLY A 81 -7.11 -6.46 0.52
CA GLY A 81 -8.23 -7.11 -0.15
C GLY A 81 -9.61 -6.82 0.45
N VAL A 82 -9.72 -6.54 1.75
CA VAL A 82 -11.01 -6.34 2.43
C VAL A 82 -11.43 -4.87 2.41
N ASN A 83 -10.53 -3.96 2.79
CA ASN A 83 -10.83 -2.53 2.88
C ASN A 83 -10.58 -1.81 1.54
N ASP A 84 -9.73 -2.40 0.70
CA ASP A 84 -9.29 -1.82 -0.56
C ASP A 84 -9.89 -2.48 -1.81
N ALA A 85 -10.90 -3.36 -1.66
CA ALA A 85 -11.51 -4.08 -2.79
C ALA A 85 -11.93 -3.19 -3.99
N PRO A 86 -12.60 -2.04 -3.80
CA PRO A 86 -12.97 -1.17 -4.93
C PRO A 86 -11.75 -0.56 -5.64
N VAL A 87 -10.68 -0.29 -4.90
CA VAL A 87 -9.45 0.31 -5.43
C VAL A 87 -8.63 -0.74 -6.18
N LEU A 88 -8.56 -1.97 -5.65
CA LEU A 88 -7.93 -3.11 -6.31
C LEU A 88 -8.61 -3.42 -7.64
N ALA A 89 -9.95 -3.45 -7.68
CA ALA A 89 -10.70 -3.70 -8.92
C ALA A 89 -10.52 -2.61 -9.99
N ARG A 90 -10.08 -1.40 -9.62
CA ARG A 90 -9.83 -0.29 -10.54
C ARG A 90 -8.40 -0.24 -11.07
N ALA A 91 -7.46 -0.86 -10.36
CA ALA A 91 -6.06 -0.90 -10.77
C ALA A 91 -5.89 -1.69 -12.07
N ASP A 92 -4.81 -1.42 -12.82
CA ASP A 92 -4.49 -2.20 -14.02
C ASP A 92 -3.99 -3.60 -13.64
N VAL A 93 -3.35 -3.71 -12.48
CA VAL A 93 -2.97 -4.97 -11.82
C VAL A 93 -3.19 -4.81 -10.32
N SER A 94 -3.69 -5.83 -9.66
CA SER A 94 -3.94 -5.81 -8.23
C SER A 94 -3.30 -7.01 -7.51
N ILE A 95 -2.64 -6.72 -6.39
CA ILE A 95 -2.08 -7.71 -5.47
C ILE A 95 -2.78 -7.56 -4.13
N ALA A 96 -3.50 -8.61 -3.72
CA ALA A 96 -4.04 -8.66 -2.37
C ALA A 96 -3.07 -9.41 -1.43
N MET A 97 -2.80 -8.82 -0.27
CA MET A 97 -1.93 -9.35 0.77
C MET A 97 -2.78 -10.07 1.83
N GLY A 98 -2.54 -11.37 2.03
CA GLY A 98 -3.13 -12.11 3.15
C GLY A 98 -2.90 -13.62 3.08
N GLY A 99 -2.91 -14.26 4.26
CA GLY A 99 -2.81 -15.71 4.41
C GLY A 99 -4.19 -16.35 4.54
N GLY A 100 -4.68 -16.97 3.46
CA GLY A 100 -5.86 -17.86 3.49
C GLY A 100 -7.24 -17.20 3.29
N THR A 101 -8.14 -18.02 2.73
CA THR A 101 -9.61 -17.94 2.48
C THR A 101 -10.32 -16.61 2.22
N ASP A 102 -10.03 -15.51 2.93
CA ASP A 102 -10.75 -14.24 2.77
C ASP A 102 -10.22 -13.42 1.60
N VAL A 103 -8.92 -13.49 1.32
CA VAL A 103 -8.31 -12.82 0.15
C VAL A 103 -8.66 -13.52 -1.17
N ALA A 104 -8.92 -14.83 -1.17
CA ALA A 104 -9.35 -15.56 -2.37
C ALA A 104 -10.73 -15.10 -2.89
N ARG A 105 -11.50 -14.36 -2.07
CA ARG A 105 -12.77 -13.74 -2.46
C ARG A 105 -12.61 -12.29 -2.93
N ALA A 106 -11.47 -11.66 -2.64
CA ALA A 106 -11.19 -10.29 -3.05
C ALA A 106 -10.65 -10.27 -4.49
N SER A 107 -11.16 -9.34 -5.29
CA SER A 107 -10.90 -9.16 -6.72
C SER A 107 -9.47 -8.71 -7.03
N GLY A 108 -8.48 -9.54 -6.71
CA GLY A 108 -7.06 -9.34 -7.02
C GLY A 108 -6.60 -10.21 -8.19
N ASP A 109 -5.84 -9.65 -9.15
CA ASP A 109 -5.23 -10.42 -10.25
C ASP A 109 -4.16 -11.41 -9.73
N MET A 110 -3.55 -11.08 -8.59
CA MET A 110 -2.53 -11.89 -7.94
C MET A 110 -2.72 -11.87 -6.41
N VAL A 111 -2.37 -12.96 -5.76
CA VAL A 111 -2.38 -13.09 -4.29
C VAL A 111 -0.96 -13.35 -3.81
N LEU A 112 -0.45 -12.51 -2.91
CA LEU A 112 0.85 -12.72 -2.28
C LEU A 112 0.69 -13.69 -1.10
N MET A 113 1.02 -14.96 -1.33
CA MET A 113 0.99 -15.99 -0.28
C MET A 113 2.29 -15.98 0.53
N GLY A 114 2.34 -15.14 1.58
CA GLY A 114 3.44 -15.12 2.54
C GLY A 114 3.62 -13.78 3.26
N ASP A 115 4.42 -13.81 4.33
CA ASP A 115 4.76 -12.61 5.10
C ASP A 115 5.96 -11.83 4.54
N ARG A 116 6.52 -12.27 3.41
CA ARG A 116 7.63 -11.59 2.71
C ARG A 116 7.17 -10.91 1.43
N LEU A 117 7.64 -9.69 1.23
CA LEU A 117 7.43 -8.82 0.09
C LEU A 117 8.52 -8.97 -0.99
N ALA A 118 9.70 -9.49 -0.64
CA ALA A 118 10.86 -9.69 -1.53
C ALA A 118 11.13 -11.17 -1.86
#